data_AF-A0A4U2E055-F1
#
_entry.id   AF-A0A4U2E055-F1
#
_cell.length_a   1.000
_cell.length_b   1.000
_cell.length_c   1.000
_cell.angle_alpha   90.00
_cell.angle_beta   90.00
_cell.angle_gamma   90.00
#
_symmetry.space_group_name_H-M   'P 1'
#
loop_
_entity.id
_entity.type
_entity.pdbx_description
1 polymer ?
#
loop_
_entity_poly.entity_id
_entity_poly.type
_entity_poly.pdbx_seq_one_letter_code
_entity_poly.pdbx_strand_id
1 'polypeptide(L)'
;MFDRIEYQFYVLAIESTFSLYLLAYYYAWIMSMISGLLLPIAYFDRPEKGTKDTALRRLLLTFSLLFFAFGTLSSVTLPAILQTFQRGANLPLQDLNWPTWHWITGLSFIAGITLHVFIRRQLSPLFNRLTLRITKKTQSAREERTDVRHVRDLLPDTVQYDPEQY
;
A
#
# COMPACT_ATOMS: atom_id res chain seq x y z
N MET A 1 -13.10 22.74 35.11
CA MET A 1 -11.88 22.07 34.58
C MET A 1 -12.15 21.44 33.22
N PHE A 2 -13.28 20.74 33.04
CA PHE A 2 -13.65 20.13 31.75
C PHE A 2 -13.76 21.16 30.61
N ASP A 3 -14.40 22.31 30.81
CA ASP A 3 -14.53 23.36 29.78
C ASP A 3 -13.18 23.88 29.28
N ARG A 4 -12.16 23.92 30.16
CA ARG A 4 -10.81 24.32 29.77
C ARG A 4 -10.13 23.25 28.93
N ILE A 5 -10.34 21.97 29.25
CA ILE A 5 -9.80 20.84 28.47
C ILE A 5 -10.47 20.78 27.11
N GLU A 6 -11.78 20.96 27.07
CA GLU A 6 -12.58 21.01 25.84
C GLU A 6 -12.13 22.15 24.92
N TYR A 7 -11.97 23.36 25.47
CA TYR A 7 -11.45 24.49 24.71
C TYR A 7 -10.05 24.21 24.13
N GLN A 8 -9.14 23.64 24.93
CA GLN A 8 -7.79 23.28 24.47
C GLN A 8 -7.81 22.20 23.38
N PHE A 9 -8.75 21.25 23.46
CA PHE A 9 -8.97 20.25 22.42
C PHE A 9 -9.39 20.89 21.10
N TYR A 10 -10.34 21.84 21.12
CA TYR A 10 -10.77 22.54 19.91
C TYR A 10 -9.64 23.37 19.29
N VAL A 11 -8.85 24.07 20.11
CA VAL A 11 -7.67 24.82 19.63
C VAL A 11 -6.69 23.88 18.93
N LEU A 12 -6.33 22.77 19.57
CA LEU A 12 -5.42 21.77 19.00
C LEU A 12 -5.98 21.13 17.71
N ALA A 13 -7.28 20.86 17.66
CA ALA A 13 -7.94 20.32 16.48
C ALA A 13 -7.94 21.30 15.30
N ILE A 14 -8.15 22.60 15.57
CA ILE A 14 -8.10 23.64 14.55
C ILE A 14 -6.66 23.85 14.05
N GLU A 15 -5.68 23.94 14.95
CA GLU A 15 -4.26 24.08 14.59
C GLU A 15 -3.73 22.89 13.77
N SER A 16 -4.10 21.67 14.15
CA SER A 16 -3.75 20.47 13.39
C SER A 16 -4.42 20.45 12.01
N THR A 17 -5.68 20.90 11.91
CA THR A 17 -6.37 21.02 10.62
C THR A 17 -5.68 22.07 9.72
N PHE A 18 -5.23 23.20 10.27
CA PHE A 18 -4.44 24.18 9.52
C PHE A 18 -3.08 23.63 9.08
N SER A 19 -2.42 22.84 9.92
CA SER A 19 -1.15 22.17 9.57
C SER A 19 -1.35 21.16 8.42
N LEU A 20 -2.44 20.39 8.46
CA LEU A 20 -2.84 19.50 7.37
C LEU A 20 -3.20 20.29 6.10
N TYR A 21 -3.86 21.44 6.25
CA TYR A 21 -4.13 22.33 5.13
C TYR A 21 -2.84 22.85 4.49
N LEU A 22 -1.83 23.25 5.25
CA LEU A 22 -0.54 23.64 4.68
C LEU A 22 0.14 22.48 3.94
N LEU A 23 0.07 21.27 4.51
CA LEU A 23 0.58 20.07 3.84
C LEU A 23 -0.13 19.81 2.51
N ALA A 24 -1.47 19.87 2.48
CA ALA A 24 -2.25 19.74 1.26
C ALA A 24 -1.97 20.90 0.28
N TYR A 25 -1.82 22.11 0.80
CA TYR A 25 -1.48 23.29 0.02
C TYR A 25 -0.12 23.15 -0.68
N TYR A 26 0.87 22.41 -0.18
CA TYR A 26 2.14 22.26 -0.92
C TYR A 26 2.27 20.93 -1.66
N TYR A 27 1.67 19.87 -1.11
CA TYR A 27 1.98 18.50 -1.51
C TYR A 27 0.73 17.68 -1.91
N ALA A 28 -0.45 18.28 -2.02
CA ALA A 28 -1.66 17.55 -2.44
C ALA A 28 -1.48 16.86 -3.79
N TRP A 29 -0.72 17.42 -4.72
CA TRP A 29 -0.47 16.78 -6.02
C TRP A 29 0.31 15.46 -5.87
N ILE A 30 1.34 15.41 -5.02
CA ILE A 30 2.11 14.19 -4.73
C ILE A 30 1.22 13.18 -4.02
N MET A 31 0.51 13.60 -2.96
CA MET A 31 -0.38 12.72 -2.22
C MET A 31 -1.47 12.14 -3.12
N SER A 32 -2.02 12.96 -4.02
CA SER A 32 -3.00 12.55 -5.02
C SER A 32 -2.41 11.55 -6.03
N MET A 33 -1.19 11.78 -6.51
CA MET A 33 -0.47 10.83 -7.38
C MET A 33 -0.25 9.48 -6.68
N ILE A 34 0.23 9.49 -5.43
CA ILE A 34 0.48 8.28 -4.64
C ILE A 34 -0.83 7.54 -4.37
N SER A 35 -1.89 8.27 -4.02
CA SER A 35 -3.22 7.70 -3.86
C SER A 35 -3.69 7.01 -5.13
N GLY A 36 -3.60 7.67 -6.29
CA GLY A 36 -3.95 7.08 -7.58
C GLY A 36 -3.11 5.86 -7.95
N LEU A 37 -1.83 5.84 -7.54
CA LEU A 37 -0.94 4.70 -7.74
C LEU A 37 -1.30 3.50 -6.84
N LEU A 38 -1.75 3.72 -5.62
CA LEU A 38 -1.98 2.66 -4.63
C LEU A 38 -3.43 2.14 -4.63
N LEU A 39 -4.42 2.99 -4.90
CA LEU A 39 -5.84 2.64 -4.81
C LEU A 39 -6.24 1.46 -5.73
N PRO A 40 -5.71 1.32 -6.95
CA PRO A 40 -6.00 0.17 -7.82
C PRO A 40 -5.60 -1.20 -7.23
N ILE A 41 -4.72 -1.26 -6.22
CA ILE A 41 -4.38 -2.49 -5.48
C ILE A 41 -5.65 -3.14 -4.89
N ALA A 42 -6.65 -2.33 -4.50
CA ALA A 42 -7.93 -2.82 -3.98
C ALA A 42 -8.66 -3.73 -4.98
N TYR A 43 -8.54 -3.42 -6.27
CA TYR A 43 -9.17 -4.17 -7.35
C TYR A 43 -8.29 -5.28 -7.91
N PHE A 44 -7.01 -4.98 -8.19
CA PHE A 44 -6.13 -5.90 -8.88
C PHE A 44 -5.56 -7.02 -8.02
N ASP A 45 -5.41 -6.79 -6.71
CA ASP A 45 -4.76 -7.71 -5.78
C ASP A 45 -5.78 -8.25 -4.77
N ARG A 46 -6.98 -8.60 -5.24
CA ARG A 46 -8.04 -9.13 -4.36
C ARG A 46 -7.63 -10.51 -3.84
N PRO A 47 -7.70 -10.76 -2.52
CA PRO A 47 -7.40 -12.07 -1.97
C PRO A 47 -8.38 -13.11 -2.54
N GLU A 48 -7.86 -14.29 -2.88
CA GLU A 48 -8.68 -15.42 -3.30
C GLU A 48 -9.56 -15.88 -2.13
N LYS A 49 -10.76 -16.40 -2.44
CA LYS A 49 -11.74 -16.84 -1.43
C LYS A 49 -11.07 -17.85 -0.48
N GLY A 50 -10.99 -17.49 0.81
CA GLY A 50 -10.41 -18.35 1.86
C GLY A 50 -8.96 -18.05 2.23
N THR A 51 -8.26 -17.20 1.47
CA THR A 51 -6.92 -16.73 1.84
C THR A 51 -6.98 -15.55 2.80
N LYS A 52 -6.12 -15.55 3.84
CA LYS A 52 -5.99 -14.40 4.74
C LYS A 52 -5.32 -13.26 3.99
N ASP A 53 -5.95 -12.11 4.01
CA ASP A 53 -5.43 -10.88 3.42
C ASP A 53 -4.12 -10.44 4.11
N THR A 54 -3.14 -10.00 3.32
CA THR A 54 -1.81 -9.64 3.82
C THR A 54 -1.86 -8.31 4.55
N ALA A 55 -1.21 -8.21 5.71
CA ALA A 55 -1.14 -6.97 6.50
C ALA A 55 -0.60 -5.77 5.68
N LEU A 56 0.38 -6.00 4.80
CA LEU A 56 0.92 -4.99 3.90
C LEU A 56 -0.13 -4.44 2.93
N ARG A 57 -0.97 -5.30 2.35
CA ARG A 57 -2.04 -4.85 1.44
C ARG A 57 -3.01 -3.95 2.17
N ARG A 58 -3.45 -4.34 3.37
CA ARG A 58 -4.33 -3.51 4.21
C ARG A 58 -3.70 -2.16 4.53
N LEU A 59 -2.44 -2.15 4.92
CA LEU A 59 -1.69 -0.93 5.21
C LEU A 59 -1.64 -0.02 3.98
N LEU A 60 -1.27 -0.54 2.80
CA LEU A 60 -1.22 0.24 1.56
C LEU A 60 -2.60 0.80 1.18
N LEU A 61 -3.67 0.03 1.38
CA LEU A 61 -5.03 0.49 1.15
C LEU A 61 -5.43 1.61 2.10
N THR A 62 -5.14 1.47 3.40
CA THR A 62 -5.40 2.53 4.39
C THR A 62 -4.64 3.81 4.03
N PHE A 63 -3.36 3.71 3.66
CA PHE A 63 -2.59 4.87 3.20
C PHE A 63 -3.16 5.47 1.91
N SER A 64 -3.60 4.65 0.95
CA SER A 64 -4.21 5.14 -0.29
C SER A 64 -5.49 5.94 -0.04
N LEU A 65 -6.32 5.49 0.91
CA LEU A 65 -7.56 6.16 1.31
C LEU A 65 -7.27 7.45 2.08
N LEU A 66 -6.30 7.44 2.99
CA LEU A 66 -5.87 8.65 3.70
C LEU A 66 -5.35 9.72 2.74
N PHE A 67 -4.47 9.35 1.81
CA PHE A 67 -3.96 10.28 0.81
C PHE A 67 -5.01 10.69 -0.23
N PHE A 68 -6.03 9.85 -0.47
CA PHE A 68 -7.17 10.25 -1.29
C PHE A 68 -7.98 11.35 -0.59
N ALA A 69 -8.30 11.14 0.69
CA ALA A 69 -9.10 12.06 1.49
C ALA A 69 -8.39 13.40 1.73
N PHE A 70 -7.11 13.37 2.13
CA PHE A 70 -6.34 14.57 2.49
C PHE A 70 -5.46 15.12 1.35
N GLY A 71 -5.42 14.42 0.21
CA GLY A 71 -4.74 14.89 -1.01
C GLY A 71 -5.75 15.30 -2.06
N THR A 72 -6.35 14.32 -2.74
CA THR A 72 -7.26 14.54 -3.88
C THR A 72 -8.56 15.25 -3.49
N LEU A 73 -9.16 14.88 -2.35
CA LEU A 73 -10.41 15.47 -1.85
C LEU A 73 -10.18 16.54 -0.77
N SER A 74 -8.95 17.04 -0.63
CA SER A 74 -8.60 17.99 0.43
C SER A 74 -9.41 19.28 0.40
N SER A 75 -9.80 19.75 -0.78
CA SER A 75 -10.68 20.91 -0.96
C SER A 75 -12.08 20.73 -0.38
N VAL A 76 -12.50 19.49 -0.10
CA VAL A 76 -13.79 19.17 0.50
C VAL A 76 -13.61 18.71 1.94
N THR A 77 -12.65 17.81 2.19
CA THR A 77 -12.46 17.18 3.50
C THR A 77 -11.95 18.16 4.56
N LEU A 78 -10.97 19.00 4.23
CA LEU A 78 -10.38 19.90 5.21
C LEU A 78 -11.32 21.04 5.62
N PRO A 79 -12.03 21.72 4.71
CA PRO A 79 -13.07 22.67 5.12
C PRO A 79 -14.17 22.01 5.97
N ALA A 80 -14.60 20.79 5.61
CA ALA A 80 -15.62 20.09 6.40
C ALA A 80 -15.16 19.78 7.83
N ILE A 81 -13.91 19.35 8.01
CA ILE A 81 -13.30 19.10 9.31
C ILE A 81 -13.18 20.41 10.10
N LEU A 82 -12.64 21.46 9.47
CA LEU A 82 -12.44 22.77 10.10
C LEU A 82 -13.77 23.36 10.59
N GLN A 83 -14.79 23.37 9.73
CA GLN A 83 -16.12 23.88 10.08
C GLN A 83 -16.77 23.07 11.21
N THR A 84 -16.52 21.76 11.29
CA THR A 84 -17.03 20.92 12.39
C THR A 84 -16.45 21.37 13.73
N PHE A 85 -15.14 21.59 13.79
CA PHE A 85 -14.49 22.06 15.02
C PHE A 85 -14.84 23.51 15.36
N GLN A 86 -14.95 24.39 14.36
CA GLN A 86 -15.38 25.78 14.58
C GLN A 86 -16.81 25.89 15.12
N ARG A 87 -17.75 25.09 14.59
CA ARG A 87 -19.12 25.01 15.11
C ARG A 87 -19.13 24.49 16.55
N GLY A 88 -18.36 23.45 16.85
CA GLY A 88 -18.25 22.93 18.22
C GLY A 88 -17.71 23.96 19.21
N ALA A 89 -16.75 24.78 18.78
CA ALA A 89 -16.15 25.84 19.59
C ALA A 89 -16.94 27.17 19.59
N ASN A 90 -18.09 27.25 18.92
CA ASN A 90 -18.84 28.50 18.69
C ASN A 90 -18.00 29.65 18.08
N LEU A 91 -17.04 29.30 17.22
CA LEU A 91 -16.19 30.26 16.52
C LEU A 91 -16.80 30.65 15.15
N PRO A 92 -16.49 31.85 14.63
CA PRO A 92 -16.90 32.23 13.29
C PRO A 92 -16.34 31.25 12.25
N LEU A 93 -17.17 30.89 11.27
CA LEU A 93 -16.76 30.01 10.18
C LEU A 93 -15.72 30.71 9.30
N GLN A 94 -14.58 30.06 9.11
CA GLN A 94 -13.53 30.52 8.20
C GLN A 94 -13.42 29.58 7.02
N ASP A 95 -13.37 30.15 5.82
CA ASP A 95 -13.17 29.39 4.59
C ASP A 95 -11.69 29.28 4.25
N LEU A 96 -11.28 28.10 3.77
CA LEU A 96 -9.93 27.85 3.28
C LEU A 96 -9.82 28.27 1.82
N ASN A 97 -8.85 29.13 1.51
CA ASN A 97 -8.64 29.63 0.15
C ASN A 97 -7.67 28.74 -0.64
N TRP A 98 -8.18 28.07 -1.66
CA TRP A 98 -7.36 27.16 -2.48
C TRP A 98 -6.77 27.88 -3.69
N PRO A 99 -5.49 27.63 -4.02
CA PRO A 99 -4.86 28.19 -5.20
C PRO A 99 -5.39 27.48 -6.46
N THR A 100 -5.37 28.15 -7.61
CA THR A 100 -5.93 27.61 -8.86
C THR A 100 -5.28 26.32 -9.32
N TRP A 101 -3.99 26.13 -9.04
CA TRP A 101 -3.28 24.89 -9.38
C TRP A 101 -3.76 23.68 -8.57
N HIS A 102 -4.44 23.89 -7.44
CA HIS A 102 -4.94 22.80 -6.60
C HIS A 102 -5.91 21.88 -7.36
N TRP A 103 -6.64 22.41 -8.35
CA TRP A 103 -7.54 21.62 -9.19
C TRP A 103 -6.82 20.61 -10.10
N ILE A 104 -5.50 20.74 -10.29
CA ILE A 104 -4.66 19.78 -11.03
C ILE A 104 -4.48 18.47 -10.23
N THR A 105 -4.74 18.47 -8.91
CA THR A 105 -4.66 17.27 -8.07
C THR A 105 -5.51 16.12 -8.62
N GLY A 106 -6.69 16.39 -9.19
CA GLY A 106 -7.52 15.39 -9.85
C GLY A 106 -6.86 14.77 -11.08
N LEU A 107 -6.20 15.57 -11.91
CA LEU A 107 -5.41 15.06 -13.04
C LEU A 107 -4.22 14.23 -12.56
N SER A 108 -3.56 14.66 -11.47
CA SER A 108 -2.47 13.90 -10.86
C SER A 108 -2.94 12.55 -10.31
N PHE A 109 -4.17 12.46 -9.78
CA PHE A 109 -4.75 11.18 -9.36
C PHE A 109 -4.93 10.22 -10.53
N ILE A 110 -5.50 10.72 -11.64
CA ILE A 110 -5.68 9.95 -12.87
C ILE A 110 -4.33 9.49 -13.43
N ALA A 111 -3.32 10.37 -13.43
CA ALA A 111 -1.96 10.03 -13.83
C ALA A 111 -1.35 8.93 -12.93
N GLY A 112 -1.67 8.92 -11.64
CA GLY A 112 -1.28 7.85 -10.71
C GLY A 112 -1.89 6.51 -11.10
N ILE A 113 -3.18 6.49 -11.44
CA ILE A 113 -3.88 5.28 -11.87
C ILE A 113 -3.31 4.74 -13.18
N THR A 114 -3.09 5.61 -14.18
CA THR A 114 -2.52 5.19 -15.46
C THR A 114 -1.11 4.65 -15.28
N LEU A 115 -0.31 5.29 -14.42
CA LEU A 115 1.03 4.79 -14.05
C LEU A 115 0.96 3.43 -13.36
N HIS A 116 0.01 3.20 -12.45
CA HIS A 116 -0.17 1.87 -11.83
C HIS A 116 -0.41 0.79 -12.87
N VAL A 117 -1.35 1.03 -13.80
CA VAL A 117 -1.70 0.08 -14.86
C VAL A 117 -0.50 -0.18 -15.76
N PHE A 118 0.24 0.87 -16.11
CA PHE A 118 1.45 0.76 -16.92
C PHE A 118 2.53 -0.08 -16.23
N ILE A 119 2.86 0.24 -14.98
CA ILE A 119 3.84 -0.49 -14.17
C ILE A 119 3.44 -1.96 -14.05
N ARG A 120 2.18 -2.25 -13.72
CA ARG A 120 1.67 -3.62 -13.61
C ARG A 120 1.82 -4.38 -14.92
N ARG A 121 1.52 -3.74 -16.06
CA ARG A 121 1.66 -4.34 -17.39
C ARG A 121 3.11 -4.68 -17.74
N GLN A 122 4.07 -3.84 -17.33
CA GLN A 122 5.49 -4.09 -17.57
C GLN A 122 6.10 -5.10 -16.60
N LEU A 123 5.68 -5.09 -15.33
CA LEU A 123 6.21 -6.00 -14.31
C LEU A 123 5.68 -7.43 -14.44
N SER A 124 4.43 -7.62 -14.86
CA SER A 124 3.83 -8.96 -15.01
C SER A 124 4.67 -9.94 -15.86
N PRO A 125 5.14 -9.58 -17.07
CA PRO A 125 5.99 -10.47 -17.86
C PRO A 125 7.36 -10.71 -17.22
N LEU A 126 7.91 -9.73 -16.49
CA LEU A 126 9.18 -9.86 -15.79
C LEU A 126 9.08 -10.86 -14.63
N PHE A 127 8.04 -10.75 -13.80
CA PHE A 127 7.77 -11.71 -12.73
C PHE A 127 7.57 -13.12 -13.28
N ASN A 128 6.79 -13.29 -14.36
CA ASN A 128 6.62 -14.60 -14.98
C ASN A 128 7.95 -15.21 -15.47
N ARG A 129 8.82 -14.41 -16.09
CA ARG A 129 10.15 -14.87 -16.52
C ARG A 129 11.03 -15.28 -15.33
N LEU A 130 10.99 -14.51 -14.24
CA LEU A 130 11.74 -14.82 -13.02
C LEU A 130 11.24 -16.11 -12.38
N THR A 131 9.92 -16.27 -12.21
CA THR A 131 9.31 -17.49 -11.68
C THR A 131 9.70 -18.70 -12.53
N LEU A 132 9.59 -18.61 -13.86
CA LEU A 132 9.99 -19.69 -14.76
C LEU A 132 11.48 -20.05 -14.63
N ARG A 133 12.37 -19.07 -14.48
CA ARG A 133 13.80 -19.32 -14.26
C ARG A 133 14.06 -20.01 -12.93
N ILE A 134 13.40 -19.57 -11.86
CA ILE A 134 13.52 -20.17 -10.52
C ILE A 134 13.01 -21.61 -10.57
N THR A 135 11.82 -21.86 -11.11
CA THR A 135 11.25 -23.21 -11.23
C THR A 135 12.13 -24.13 -12.05
N LYS A 136 12.65 -23.67 -13.20
CA LYS A 136 13.59 -24.48 -14.01
C LYS A 136 14.86 -24.83 -13.24
N LYS A 137 15.42 -23.89 -12.48
CA LYS A 137 16.58 -24.13 -11.61
C LYS A 137 16.26 -25.15 -10.50
N THR A 138 15.07 -25.08 -9.91
CA THR A 138 14.63 -26.06 -8.90
C THR A 138 14.41 -27.45 -9.53
N GLN A 139 13.84 -27.51 -10.73
CA GLN A 139 13.63 -28.76 -11.44
C GLN A 139 14.96 -29.41 -11.84
N SER A 140 15.90 -28.64 -12.41
CA SER A 140 17.22 -29.18 -12.76
C SER A 140 17.99 -29.68 -11.53
N ALA A 141 17.93 -28.95 -10.41
CA ALA A 141 18.55 -29.38 -9.16
C ALA A 141 17.88 -30.63 -8.56
N ARG A 142 16.59 -30.86 -8.85
CA ARG A 142 15.89 -32.10 -8.45
C ARG A 142 16.29 -33.26 -9.35
N GLU A 143 16.33 -33.04 -10.67
CA GLU A 143 16.72 -34.04 -11.66
C GLU A 143 18.16 -34.53 -11.41
N GLU A 144 19.09 -33.63 -11.09
CA GLU A 144 20.47 -33.97 -10.71
C GLU A 144 20.53 -34.86 -9.45
N ARG A 145 19.71 -34.57 -8.43
CA ARG A 145 19.64 -35.40 -7.21
C ARG A 145 18.94 -36.74 -7.39
N THR A 146 18.07 -36.85 -8.39
CA THR A 146 17.33 -38.08 -8.69
C THR A 146 17.90 -38.84 -9.88
N ASP A 147 19.00 -38.38 -10.46
CA ASP A 147 19.66 -39.09 -11.56
C ASP A 147 20.26 -40.39 -11.02
N VAL A 148 19.69 -41.51 -11.46
CA VAL A 148 20.07 -42.87 -11.08
C VAL A 148 21.58 -43.13 -11.32
N ARG A 149 22.21 -42.36 -12.22
CA ARG A 149 23.65 -42.42 -12.51
C ARG A 149 24.53 -41.87 -11.39
N HIS A 150 24.01 -41.00 -10.52
CA HIS A 150 24.75 -40.36 -9.42
C HIS A 150 24.13 -40.64 -8.05
N VAL A 151 22.92 -41.22 -8.00
CA VAL A 151 22.25 -41.64 -6.75
C VAL A 151 23.11 -42.59 -5.91
N ARG A 152 23.91 -43.47 -6.53
CA ARG A 152 24.79 -44.40 -5.80
C ARG A 152 25.80 -43.69 -4.90
N ASP A 153 26.28 -42.51 -5.32
CA ASP A 153 27.31 -41.75 -4.61
C ASP A 153 26.71 -40.89 -3.47
N LEU A 154 25.38 -40.81 -3.40
CA LEU A 154 24.63 -40.08 -2.36
C LEU A 154 24.06 -41.02 -1.29
N LEU A 155 24.14 -42.34 -1.49
CA LEU A 155 23.66 -43.33 -0.53
C LEU A 155 24.74 -43.58 0.54
N PRO A 156 24.37 -43.71 1.82
CA PRO A 156 25.31 -44.12 2.86
C PRO A 156 25.85 -45.52 2.55
N ASP A 157 27.10 -45.79 2.92
CA ASP A 157 27.72 -47.10 2.73
C ASP A 157 26.83 -48.20 3.32
N THR A 158 26.31 -49.07 2.46
CA THR A 158 25.45 -50.17 2.87
C THR A 158 26.29 -51.18 3.63
N VAL A 159 26.07 -51.30 4.94
CA VAL A 159 26.60 -52.42 5.72
C VAL A 159 25.99 -53.69 5.14
N GLN A 160 26.83 -54.60 4.66
CA GLN A 160 26.40 -55.89 4.14
C GLN A 160 25.67 -56.62 5.28
N TYR A 161 24.37 -56.81 5.13
CA TYR A 161 23.59 -57.60 6.06
C TYR A 161 23.97 -59.07 5.85
N ASP A 162 24.65 -59.65 6.84
CA ASP A 162 24.95 -61.08 6.88
C ASP A 162 23.85 -61.80 7.70
N PRO A 163 22.96 -62.55 7.05
CA PRO A 163 21.86 -63.24 7.73
C PRO A 163 22.33 -64.36 8.67
N GLU A 164 23.61 -64.77 8.63
CA GLU A 164 24.16 -65.81 9.51
C GLU A 164 24.68 -65.28 10.85
N GLN A 165 24.70 -63.95 11.06
CA GLN A 165 25.12 -63.31 12.33
C GLN A 165 23.95 -62.90 13.25
N TYR A 166 22.93 -63.75 13.40
CA TYR A 166 21.86 -63.59 14.40
C TYR A 166 21.61 -64.85 15.22
#